data_AF-A0AAF0D3D3-F1
#
_entry.id   AF-A0AAF0D3D3-F1
#
_cell.length_a   1.000
_cell.length_b   1.000
_cell.length_c   1.000
_cell.angle_alpha   90.00
_cell.angle_beta   90.00
_cell.angle_gamma   90.00
#
_symmetry.space_group_name_H-M   'P 1'
#
loop_
_entity.id
_entity.type
_entity.pdbx_description
1 polymer ?
#
loop_
_entity_poly.entity_id
_entity_poly.type
_entity_poly.pdbx_seq_one_letter_code
_entity_poly.pdbx_strand_id
1 'polypeptide(L)'
;MPTKTKRKNDTERALAIIGAILSIIFGVLLVAMLPVLIGPLILHGFPLNIIWGILVIVFGVIILTSYGVVNIGPRVGHDWPILIILGVLSLIFGGDIGAIIIIIAGIVGLVRKL
;
A
#
# COMPACT_ATOMS: atom_id res chain seq x y z
N MET A 1 -13.47 24.68 -17.05
CA MET A 1 -12.72 24.90 -15.79
C MET A 1 -13.14 23.85 -14.77
N PRO A 2 -12.30 22.85 -14.43
CA PRO A 2 -12.59 21.98 -13.30
C PRO A 2 -12.48 22.79 -12.00
N THR A 3 -13.55 22.78 -11.21
CA THR A 3 -13.62 23.40 -9.89
C THR A 3 -12.55 22.78 -8.98
N LYS A 4 -11.84 23.60 -8.19
CA LYS A 4 -10.69 23.19 -7.33
C LYS A 4 -10.96 21.94 -6.48
N THR A 5 -12.21 21.69 -6.12
CA THR A 5 -12.67 20.51 -5.38
C THR A 5 -12.59 19.20 -6.16
N LYS A 6 -12.85 19.20 -7.49
CA LYS A 6 -12.79 17.98 -8.31
C LYS A 6 -11.34 17.47 -8.46
N ARG A 7 -10.41 18.39 -8.75
CA ARG A 7 -8.98 18.09 -8.97
C ARG A 7 -8.27 17.56 -7.71
N LYS A 8 -8.70 17.98 -6.52
CA LYS A 8 -8.10 17.55 -5.24
C LYS A 8 -8.45 16.09 -4.91
N ASN A 9 -9.67 15.66 -5.22
CA ASN A 9 -10.12 14.26 -5.04
C ASN A 9 -9.39 13.30 -5.96
N ASP A 10 -9.13 13.74 -7.19
CA ASP A 10 -8.38 12.95 -8.17
C ASP A 10 -6.94 12.72 -7.74
N THR A 11 -6.36 13.67 -6.98
CA THR A 11 -4.98 13.59 -6.48
C THR A 11 -4.84 12.59 -5.33
N GLU A 12 -5.73 12.66 -4.33
CA GLU A 12 -5.79 11.69 -3.22
C GLU A 12 -5.93 10.25 -3.74
N ARG A 13 -6.87 10.07 -4.67
CA ARG A 13 -7.12 8.78 -5.32
C ARG A 13 -5.90 8.31 -6.13
N ALA A 14 -5.29 9.18 -6.92
CA ALA A 14 -4.09 8.84 -7.68
C ALA A 14 -2.93 8.42 -6.77
N LEU A 15 -2.66 9.17 -5.70
CA LEU A 15 -1.61 8.84 -4.75
C LEU A 15 -1.87 7.47 -4.10
N ALA A 16 -3.08 7.24 -3.59
CA ALA A 16 -3.39 5.96 -2.94
C ALA A 16 -3.24 4.77 -3.89
N ILE A 17 -3.71 4.90 -5.13
CA ILE A 17 -3.58 3.85 -6.15
C ILE A 17 -2.12 3.61 -6.51
N ILE A 18 -1.35 4.66 -6.76
CA ILE A 18 0.08 4.56 -7.09
C ILE A 18 0.85 3.91 -5.93
N GLY A 19 0.61 4.36 -4.70
CA GLY A 19 1.25 3.80 -3.51
C GLY A 19 0.89 2.32 -3.29
N ALA A 20 -0.37 1.94 -3.55
CA ALA A 20 -0.81 0.56 -3.50
C ALA A 20 -0.13 -0.33 -4.56
N ILE A 21 -0.03 0.14 -5.80
CA ILE A 21 0.66 -0.59 -6.88
C ILE A 21 2.14 -0.77 -6.55
N LEU A 22 2.82 0.29 -6.09
CA LEU A 22 4.23 0.21 -5.69
C LEU A 22 4.43 -0.78 -4.55
N SER A 23 3.56 -0.73 -3.53
CA SER A 23 3.60 -1.69 -2.41
C SER A 23 3.45 -3.13 -2.89
N ILE A 24 2.55 -3.39 -3.85
CA ILE A 24 2.38 -4.73 -4.42
C ILE A 24 3.63 -5.17 -5.18
N ILE A 25 4.18 -4.30 -6.04
CA ILE A 25 5.41 -4.61 -6.78
C ILE A 25 6.55 -4.93 -5.82
N PHE A 26 6.70 -4.13 -4.77
CA PHE A 26 7.73 -4.33 -3.75
C PHE A 26 7.53 -5.62 -2.96
N GLY A 27 6.30 -5.91 -2.51
CA GLY A 27 5.99 -7.16 -1.84
C GLY A 27 6.24 -8.38 -2.73
N VAL A 28 5.94 -8.29 -4.03
CA VAL A 28 6.28 -9.36 -5.00
C VAL A 28 7.79 -9.52 -5.14
N LEU A 29 8.55 -8.41 -5.18
CA LEU A 29 10.03 -8.47 -5.20
C LEU A 29 10.58 -9.10 -3.91
N LEU A 30 10.02 -8.78 -2.74
CA LEU A 30 10.40 -9.42 -1.48
C LEU A 30 10.15 -10.92 -1.50
N VAL A 31 9.02 -11.36 -2.05
CA VAL A 31 8.69 -12.79 -2.16
C VAL A 31 9.54 -13.50 -3.22
N ALA A 32 9.79 -12.87 -4.37
CA ALA A 32 10.39 -13.50 -5.54
C ALA A 32 11.92 -13.37 -5.63
N MET A 33 12.53 -12.26 -5.19
CA MET A 33 13.97 -12.00 -5.35
C MET A 33 14.82 -12.33 -4.12
N LEU A 34 14.26 -12.42 -2.91
CA LEU A 34 15.06 -12.81 -1.73
C LEU A 34 15.66 -14.23 -1.80
N PRO A 35 15.01 -15.24 -2.42
CA PRO A 35 15.61 -16.57 -2.53
C PRO A 35 16.91 -16.61 -3.34
N VAL A 36 17.07 -15.67 -4.29
CA VAL A 36 18.19 -15.66 -5.25
C VAL A 36 19.36 -14.81 -4.75
N LEU A 37 19.09 -13.74 -3.99
CA LEU A 37 20.12 -12.77 -3.58
C LEU A 37 20.88 -13.18 -2.30
N ILE A 38 20.28 -13.99 -1.42
CA ILE A 38 20.80 -14.27 -0.06
C ILE A 38 21.10 -15.76 0.18
N GLY A 39 21.11 -16.56 -0.90
CA GLY A 39 21.21 -18.02 -0.91
C GLY A 39 22.27 -18.67 -0.01
N PRO A 40 23.43 -18.05 0.29
CA PRO A 40 24.40 -18.69 1.20
C PRO A 40 24.33 -18.22 2.66
N LEU A 41 23.69 -17.09 3.00
CA LEU A 41 24.03 -16.41 4.26
C LEU A 41 22.99 -16.53 5.39
N ILE A 42 21.70 -16.75 5.11
CA ILE A 42 20.66 -16.63 6.17
C ILE A 42 19.54 -17.66 5.98
N LEU A 43 19.78 -18.92 6.37
CA LEU A 43 18.74 -19.96 6.42
C LEU A 43 17.80 -19.86 7.65
N HIS A 44 18.02 -18.92 8.58
CA HIS A 44 17.21 -18.79 9.80
C HIS A 44 16.13 -17.69 9.76
N GLY A 45 16.09 -16.83 8.73
CA GLY A 45 15.10 -15.73 8.58
C GLY A 45 14.14 -15.88 7.40
N PHE A 46 14.28 -16.96 6.63
CA PHE A 46 13.63 -17.17 5.34
C PHE A 46 12.07 -17.15 5.35
N PRO A 47 11.37 -17.79 6.30
CA PRO A 47 9.91 -17.80 6.27
C PRO A 47 9.29 -16.46 6.69
N LEU A 48 9.95 -15.68 7.53
CA LEU A 48 9.44 -14.39 8.00
C LEU A 48 9.36 -13.41 6.84
N ASN A 49 10.39 -13.29 6.01
CA ASN A 49 10.38 -12.31 4.91
C ASN A 49 9.32 -12.58 3.84
N ILE A 50 8.99 -13.86 3.59
CA ILE A 50 7.91 -14.25 2.67
C ILE A 50 6.55 -13.82 3.23
N ILE A 51 6.30 -14.09 4.52
CA ILE A 51 5.07 -13.68 5.21
C ILE A 51 4.92 -12.16 5.15
N TRP A 52 6.00 -11.42 5.38
CA TRP A 52 6.01 -9.96 5.38
C TRP A 52 5.73 -9.40 3.98
N GLY A 53 6.36 -9.96 2.94
CA GLY A 53 6.06 -9.60 1.54
C GLY A 53 4.61 -9.86 1.16
N ILE A 54 4.04 -11.00 1.59
CA ILE A 54 2.62 -11.31 1.37
C ILE A 54 1.71 -10.29 2.08
N LEU A 55 2.01 -9.91 3.32
CA LEU A 55 1.22 -8.91 4.05
C LEU A 55 1.23 -7.56 3.33
N VAL A 56 2.39 -7.11 2.84
CA VAL A 56 2.52 -5.87 2.07
C VAL A 56 1.68 -5.91 0.78
N ILE A 57 1.70 -7.05 0.06
CA ILE A 57 0.83 -7.25 -1.13
C ILE A 57 -0.64 -7.14 -0.73
N VAL A 58 -1.05 -7.82 0.35
CA VAL A 58 -2.44 -7.82 0.82
C VAL A 58 -2.89 -6.40 1.17
N PHE A 59 -2.07 -5.59 1.84
CA PHE A 59 -2.41 -4.20 2.13
C PHE A 59 -2.60 -3.36 0.86
N GLY A 60 -1.73 -3.51 -0.13
CA GLY A 60 -1.90 -2.84 -1.42
C GLY A 60 -3.19 -3.26 -2.14
N VAL A 61 -3.51 -4.55 -2.11
CA VAL A 61 -4.74 -5.07 -2.72
C VAL A 61 -6.00 -4.56 -2.01
N ILE A 62 -5.98 -4.46 -0.68
CA ILE A 62 -7.09 -3.88 0.10
C ILE A 62 -7.33 -2.43 -0.35
N ILE A 63 -6.28 -1.62 -0.49
CA ILE A 63 -6.40 -0.23 -0.95
C ILE A 63 -6.96 -0.15 -2.36
N LEU A 64 -6.47 -0.99 -3.29
CA LEU A 64 -7.03 -1.05 -4.64
C LEU A 64 -8.52 -1.43 -4.64
N THR A 65 -8.93 -2.30 -3.72
CA THR A 65 -10.32 -2.70 -3.53
C THR A 65 -11.17 -1.54 -2.97
N SER A 66 -10.63 -0.80 -1.99
CA SER A 66 -11.29 0.39 -1.41
C SER A 66 -11.57 1.49 -2.44
N TYR A 67 -10.69 1.66 -3.44
CA TYR A 67 -10.87 2.63 -4.53
C TYR A 67 -11.59 2.08 -5.77
N GLY A 68 -12.06 0.83 -5.71
CA GLY A 68 -12.80 0.18 -6.79
C GLY A 68 -11.97 -0.14 -8.03
N VAL A 69 -10.64 -0.24 -7.90
CA VAL A 69 -9.73 -0.64 -8.98
C VAL A 69 -9.77 -2.16 -9.17
N VAL A 70 -9.91 -2.91 -8.08
CA VAL A 70 -10.03 -4.37 -8.08
C VAL A 70 -11.25 -4.78 -7.26
N ASN A 71 -11.95 -5.85 -7.66
CA ASN A 71 -13.20 -6.28 -7.04
C ASN A 71 -13.05 -7.68 -6.45
N ILE A 72 -12.57 -7.80 -5.20
CA ILE A 72 -12.25 -9.09 -4.54
C ILE A 72 -13.08 -9.32 -3.26
N GLY A 73 -14.31 -8.78 -3.17
CA GLY A 73 -15.19 -8.99 -2.00
C GLY A 73 -15.74 -7.69 -1.42
N PRO A 74 -16.03 -7.62 -0.10
CA PRO A 74 -16.63 -6.45 0.53
C PRO A 74 -15.73 -5.22 0.35
N ARG A 75 -16.29 -4.13 -0.16
CA ARG A 75 -15.56 -2.86 -0.30
C ARG A 75 -15.23 -2.32 1.09
N VAL A 76 -13.96 -2.38 1.45
CA VAL A 76 -13.45 -1.70 2.64
C VAL A 76 -13.51 -0.19 2.40
N GLY A 77 -13.91 0.59 3.40
CA GLY A 77 -13.95 2.04 3.29
C GLY A 77 -12.60 2.62 2.83
N HIS A 78 -12.64 3.75 2.13
CA HIS A 78 -11.45 4.51 1.73
C HIS A 78 -11.22 5.71 2.65
N ASP A 79 -11.68 5.62 3.90
CA ASP A 79 -11.53 6.70 4.86
C ASP A 79 -10.05 6.95 5.18
N TRP A 80 -9.71 8.21 5.42
CA TRP A 80 -8.36 8.63 5.77
C TRP A 80 -7.70 7.84 6.91
N PRO A 81 -8.40 7.39 7.99
CA PRO A 81 -7.76 6.59 9.03
C PRO A 81 -7.35 5.21 8.51
N ILE A 82 -8.15 4.62 7.62
CA ILE A 82 -7.90 3.30 7.04
C ILE A 82 -6.61 3.35 6.21
N LEU A 83 -6.43 4.40 5.40
CA LEU A 83 -5.20 4.62 4.62
C LEU A 83 -3.96 4.78 5.50
N ILE A 84 -4.06 5.57 6.57
CA ILE A 84 -2.93 5.75 7.49
C ILE A 84 -2.59 4.43 8.17
N ILE A 85 -3.59 3.69 8.66
CA ILE A 85 -3.37 2.39 9.33
C ILE A 85 -2.73 1.40 8.35
N LEU A 86 -3.27 1.25 7.14
CA LEU A 86 -2.72 0.35 6.11
C LEU A 86 -1.29 0.75 5.72
N GLY A 87 -1.02 2.05 5.58
CA GLY A 87 0.32 2.55 5.27
C GLY A 87 1.32 2.31 6.39
N VAL A 88 0.94 2.55 7.65
CA VAL A 88 1.79 2.29 8.83
C VAL A 88 2.03 0.80 9.00
N LEU A 89 0.99 -0.04 8.86
CA LEU A 89 1.15 -1.49 8.88
C LEU A 89 2.09 -1.93 7.76
N SER A 90 1.92 -1.42 6.54
CA SER A 90 2.83 -1.71 5.43
C SER A 90 4.28 -1.38 5.81
N LEU A 91 4.58 -0.19 6.35
CA LEU A 91 5.94 0.15 6.82
C LEU A 91 6.47 -0.81 7.89
N ILE A 92 5.66 -1.16 8.90
CA ILE A 92 6.07 -2.09 9.96
C ILE A 92 6.43 -3.45 9.37
N PHE A 93 5.70 -3.91 8.35
CA PHE A 93 5.92 -5.19 7.69
C PHE A 93 6.92 -5.12 6.53
N GLY A 94 7.83 -4.13 6.53
CA GLY A 94 8.89 -3.99 5.54
C GLY A 94 8.50 -3.21 4.30
N GLY A 95 7.45 -2.39 4.39
CA GLY A 95 6.94 -1.55 3.32
C GLY A 95 7.93 -0.49 2.85
N ASP A 96 7.71 -0.06 1.62
CA ASP A 96 8.62 0.75 0.82
C ASP A 96 8.09 2.18 0.63
N ILE A 97 8.60 2.87 -0.39
CA ILE A 97 8.11 4.18 -0.82
C ILE A 97 6.60 4.15 -1.09
N GLY A 98 6.05 3.01 -1.55
CA GLY A 98 4.61 2.82 -1.71
C GLY A 98 3.81 3.04 -0.42
N ALA A 99 4.31 2.54 0.71
CA ALA A 99 3.69 2.72 2.03
C ALA A 99 3.65 4.20 2.44
N ILE A 100 4.74 4.93 2.18
CA ILE A 100 4.83 6.38 2.46
C ILE A 100 3.80 7.14 1.63
N ILE A 101 3.65 6.80 0.35
CA ILE A 101 2.68 7.44 -0.55
C ILE A 101 1.24 7.17 -0.07
N ILE A 102 0.94 5.97 0.43
CA ILE A 102 -0.35 5.63 1.03
C ILE A 102 -0.65 6.50 2.26
N ILE A 103 0.35 6.70 3.14
CA ILE A 103 0.21 7.57 4.32
C ILE A 103 -0.05 9.01 3.89
N ILE A 104 0.69 9.51 2.89
CA ILE A 104 0.47 10.87 2.35
C ILE A 104 -0.95 11.00 1.79
N ALA A 105 -1.46 9.98 1.09
CA ALA A 105 -2.85 9.97 0.62
C ALA A 105 -3.84 10.06 1.80
N GLY A 106 -3.59 9.33 2.88
CA GLY A 106 -4.36 9.43 4.13
C GLY A 106 -4.31 10.82 4.75
N ILE A 107 -3.13 11.45 4.83
CA ILE A 107 -2.99 12.83 5.36
C ILE A 107 -3.75 13.83 4.47
N VAL A 108 -3.66 13.70 3.15
CA VAL A 108 -4.42 14.54 2.22
C VAL A 108 -5.93 14.39 2.43
N GLY A 109 -6.39 13.16 2.67
CA GLY A 109 -7.79 12.87 3.03
C GLY A 109 -8.21 13.47 4.38
N LEU A 110 -7.33 13.46 5.38
CA LEU A 110 -7.57 14.06 6.70
C LEU A 110 -7.72 15.59 6.61
N VAL A 111 -6.75 16.27 5.96
CA VAL A 111 -6.76 17.73 5.77
C VAL A 111 -8.01 18.20 5.01
N ARG A 112 -8.66 17.30 4.28
CA ARG A 112 -9.88 17.59 3.54
C ARG A 112 -11.16 17.41 4.35
N LYS A 113 -11.15 16.58 5.41
CA LYS A 113 -12.30 16.42 6.32
C LYS A 113 -12.32 17.47 7.44
N LEU A 114 -11.19 18.10 7.74
CA LEU A 114 -11.05 19.28 8.61
C LEU A 114 -11.45 20.56 7.86
#